data_AF-A0A7V3PKZ5-F1
#
_entry.id   AF-A0A7V3PKZ5-F1
#
_cell.length_a   1.000
_cell.length_b   1.000
_cell.length_c   1.000
_cell.angle_alpha   90.00
_cell.angle_beta   90.00
_cell.angle_gamma   90.00
#
_symmetry.space_group_name_H-M   'P 1'
#
loop_
_entity.id
_entity.type
_entity.pdbx_description
1 polymer ?
#
loop_
_entity_poly.entity_id
_entity_poly.type
_entity_poly.pdbx_seq_one_letter_code
_entity_poly.pdbx_strand_id
1 'polypeptide(L)' 'YAKRQELPSIIVSLRIDKNARMGLVTDIQQELRKAYCLRINYSTLYKSS' A
#
# COMPACT_ATOMS: atom_id res chain seq x y z
N TYR A 1 -4.73 0.11 31.49
CA TYR A 1 -4.06 0.13 30.18
C TYR A 1 -4.77 -0.82 29.23
N ALA A 2 -5.73 -0.36 28.44
CA ALA A 2 -6.29 -1.17 27.36
C ALA A 2 -6.93 -0.26 26.34
N LYS A 3 -6.13 0.68 25.81
CA LYS A 3 -6.47 1.37 24.57
C LYS A 3 -6.34 0.29 23.50
N ARG A 4 -7.40 -0.51 23.33
CA ARG A 4 -7.70 -1.21 22.08
C ARG A 4 -7.92 -0.08 21.09
N GLN A 5 -6.80 0.48 20.64
CA GLN A 5 -6.73 1.33 19.48
C GLN A 5 -7.16 0.38 18.39
N GLU A 6 -8.43 0.47 18.02
CA GLU A 6 -9.03 -0.23 16.91
C GLU A 6 -8.18 0.13 15.72
N LEU A 7 -7.17 -0.70 15.44
CA LEU A 7 -6.27 -0.52 14.31
C LEU A 7 -7.21 -0.45 13.11
N PRO A 8 -7.37 0.72 12.47
CA PRO A 8 -8.26 0.83 11.34
C PRO A 8 -7.73 -0.20 10.35
N SER A 9 -8.51 -1.24 10.09
CA SER A 9 -8.13 -2.27 9.13
C SER A 9 -8.34 -1.66 7.75
N ILE A 10 -7.43 -0.75 7.38
CA ILE A 10 -7.42 -0.10 6.08
C ILE A 10 -6.96 -1.16 5.09
N ILE A 11 -7.86 -1.54 4.19
CA ILE A 11 -7.56 -2.41 3.06
C ILE A 11 -7.34 -1.49 1.87
N VAL A 12 -6.12 -1.50 1.32
CA VAL A 12 -5.78 -0.68 0.16
C VAL A 12 -5.47 -1.58 -1.02
N SER A 13 -6.12 -1.31 -2.15
CA SER A 13 -5.85 -1.95 -3.44
C SER A 13 -5.05 -0.98 -4.30
N LEU A 14 -3.75 -1.25 -4.45
CA LEU A 14 -2.88 -0.43 -5.28
C LEU A 14 -2.70 -1.11 -6.65
N ARG A 15 -3.17 -0.44 -7.70
CA ARG A 15 -2.87 -0.80 -9.08
C ARG A 15 -1.68 0.04 -9.54
N ILE A 16 -0.56 -0.63 -9.80
CA ILE A 16 0.70 0.02 -10.16
C ILE A 16 0.99 -0.28 -11.61
N ASP A 17 1.20 0.77 -12.41
CA ASP A 17 1.66 0.63 -13.79
C ASP A 17 3.18 0.42 -13.82
N LYS A 18 3.72 -0.27 -14.83
CA LYS A 18 5.18 -0.45 -14.98
C LYS A 18 5.91 0.88 -15.25
N ASN A 19 5.24 1.88 -15.83
CA ASN A 19 5.76 3.25 -15.94
C ASN A 19 5.64 4.04 -14.63
N ALA A 20 4.96 3.50 -13.61
CA ALA A 20 4.90 4.18 -12.33
C ALA A 20 6.32 4.31 -11.76
N ARG A 21 6.67 5.54 -11.40
CA ARG A 21 7.97 5.84 -10.80
C ARG A 21 8.09 5.01 -9.51
N MET A 22 9.08 4.11 -9.47
CA MET A 22 9.35 3.25 -8.30
C MET A 22 9.43 4.07 -7.02
N GLY A 23 10.03 5.28 -7.07
CA GLY A 23 10.08 6.20 -5.94
C GLY A 23 8.71 6.60 -5.37
N LEU A 24 7.69 6.80 -6.21
CA LEU A 24 6.32 7.09 -5.75
C LEU A 24 5.70 5.88 -5.04
N VAL A 25 5.94 4.68 -5.57
CA VAL A 25 5.43 3.43 -4.98
C VAL A 25 6.08 3.19 -3.62
N THR A 26 7.39 3.42 -3.49
CA THR A 26 8.12 3.27 -2.23
C THR A 26 7.64 4.27 -1.18
N ASP A 27 7.36 5.51 -1.58
CA ASP A 27 6.85 6.55 -0.69
C ASP A 27 5.45 6.19 -0.15
N ILE A 28 4.53 5.76 -1.04
CA ILE A 28 3.21 5.28 -0.64
C ILE A 28 3.31 4.07 0.30
N GLN A 29 4.24 3.13 0.05
CA GLN A 29 4.45 2.00 0.95
C GLN A 29 4.91 2.42 2.35
N GLN A 30 5.78 3.44 2.45
CA GLN A 30 6.23 3.96 3.74
C GLN A 30 5.07 4.58 4.52
N GLU A 31 4.23 5.37 3.86
CA GLU A 31 3.06 6.00 4.48
C GLU A 31 2.01 4.96 4.89
N LEU A 32 1.74 3.95 4.05
CA LEU A 32 0.83 2.84 4.38
C LEU A 32 1.32 2.03 5.59
N ARG A 33 2.63 1.89 5.75
CA ARG A 33 3.24 1.23 6.90
C ARG A 33 3.06 2.05 8.19
N LYS A 34 3.17 3.37 8.13
CA LYS A 34 2.86 4.27 9.26
C LYS A 34 1.37 4.26 9.61
N ALA A 35 0.51 4.09 8.61
CA ALA A 35 -0.95 4.03 8.77
C ALA A 35 -1.47 2.67 9.26
N TYR A 36 -0.60 1.72 9.61
CA TYR A 36 -0.98 0.36 10.02
C TYR A 36 -1.89 -0.35 9.00
N CYS A 37 -1.65 -0.15 7.70
CA CYS A 37 -2.37 -0.83 6.64
C CYS A 37 -1.97 -2.32 6.60
N LEU A 38 -2.73 -3.17 7.31
CA LEU A 38 -2.42 -4.59 7.51
C LEU A 38 -2.63 -5.45 6.24
N ARG A 39 -3.33 -4.94 5.22
CA ARG A 39 -3.64 -5.71 4.00
C ARG A 39 -3.57 -4.84 2.74
N ILE A 40 -2.46 -4.95 2.01
CA ILE A 40 -2.23 -4.26 0.73
C ILE A 40 -2.27 -5.30 -0.39
N ASN A 41 -3.12 -5.07 -1.40
CA ASN A 41 -3.12 -5.88 -2.63
C ASN A 41 -2.37 -5.13 -3.71
N TYR A 42 -1.30 -5.74 -4.24
CA TYR A 42 -0.53 -5.20 -5.34
C TYR A 42 -0.94 -5.85 -6.65
N SER A 43 -1.39 -5.05 -7.61
CA SER A 43 -1.61 -5.50 -8.99
C SER A 43 -0.73 -4.70 -9.92
N THR A 44 0.29 -5.36 -10.48
CA THR A 44 1.19 -4.77 -11.46
C THR A 44 0.64 -5.01 -12.86
N LEU A 45 0.38 -3.94 -13.61
CA LEU A 45 0.04 -4.06 -15.03
C LEU A 45 1.33 -4.37 -15.80
N TYR A 46 1.69 -5.65 -15.87
CA TYR A 46 2.80 -6.11 -16.72
C TYR A 46 2.34 -6.09 -18.17
N LYS A 47 2.55 -4.96 -18.86
CA LYS A 47 2.48 -4.94 -20.31
C LYS A 47 3.78 -5.52 -20.85
N SER A 48 3.77 -6.84 -21.11
CA SER A 48 4.76 -7.46 -21.98
C SER A 48 4.55 -6.90 -23.38
N SER A 49 5.49 -6.08 -23.84
CA SER A 49 5.70 -5.83 -25.27
C SER A 49 7.08 -6.34 -25.62
#